data_AF-A0A7X5RE76-F1
#
_entry.id   AF-A0A7X5RE76-F1
#
_cell.length_a   1.000
_cell.length_b   1.000
_cell.length_c   1.000
_cell.angle_alpha   90.00
_cell.angle_beta   90.00
_cell.angle_gamma   90.00
#
_symmetry.space_group_name_H-M   'P 1'
#
loop_
_entity.id
_entity.type
_entity.pdbx_description
1 polymer ?
#
loop_
_entity_poly.entity_id
_entity_poly.type
_entity_poly.pdbx_seq_one_letter_code
_entity_poly.pdbx_strand_id
1 'polypeptide(L)'
;MYGIELLMKEHLNIIAFTEYMKNCCCAILEGADVDTAQFMECIDFARSYADKHHHGKEEQILFRHMLENPGSATEKLVRNGMLVEHEFGRFHITELENALKLYTEYPCTKNKLGVITHAAAYVDLLQRHIQKEDNVCYTYAQRMLSNAEKNQIDAETKAFEEEAEQNGIPQKYLAWLDARN
;
A
#
# COMPACT_ATOMS: atom_id res chain seq x y z
N MET A 1 9.24 18.33 -4.57
CA MET A 1 7.86 18.41 -5.13
C MET A 1 6.98 17.87 -4.04
N TYR A 2 5.98 18.63 -3.61
CA TYR A 2 5.21 18.33 -2.40
C TYR A 2 4.57 16.94 -2.45
N GLY A 3 3.96 16.56 -3.58
CA GLY A 3 3.25 15.29 -3.71
C GLY A 3 4.15 14.06 -3.49
N ILE A 4 5.35 14.05 -4.07
CA ILE A 4 6.32 12.96 -3.86
C ILE A 4 6.86 12.97 -2.42
N GLU A 5 7.14 14.15 -1.85
CA GLU A 5 7.59 14.24 -0.46
C GLU A 5 6.54 13.73 0.54
N LEU A 6 5.25 13.91 0.23
CA LEU A 6 4.15 13.34 0.99
C LEU A 6 4.07 11.82 0.83
N LEU A 7 4.07 11.32 -0.41
CA LEU A 7 4.03 9.87 -0.68
C LEU A 7 5.16 9.13 0.06
N MET A 8 6.39 9.67 0.04
CA MET A 8 7.51 9.12 0.78
C MET A 8 7.31 9.14 2.31
N LYS A 9 6.58 10.11 2.86
CA LYS A 9 6.23 10.11 4.29
C LYS A 9 5.21 9.02 4.60
N GLU A 10 4.23 8.83 3.73
CA GLU A 10 3.22 7.78 3.88
C GLU A 10 3.84 6.38 3.78
N HIS A 11 4.85 6.20 2.92
CA HIS A 11 5.66 4.98 2.86
C HIS A 11 6.24 4.58 4.22
N LEU A 12 6.67 5.53 5.05
CA LEU A 12 7.17 5.21 6.40
C LEU A 12 6.10 4.53 7.25
N ASN A 13 4.85 4.98 7.14
CA ASN A 13 3.71 4.40 7.87
C ASN A 13 3.36 3.03 7.29
N ILE A 14 3.37 2.88 5.97
CA ILE A 14 3.11 1.59 5.30
C ILE A 14 4.20 0.58 5.65
N ILE A 15 5.48 0.99 5.69
CA ILE A 15 6.59 0.13 6.14
C ILE A 15 6.36 -0.34 7.58
N ALA A 16 6.05 0.57 8.51
CA ALA A 16 5.75 0.20 9.89
C ALA A 16 4.57 -0.78 9.99
N PHE A 17 3.51 -0.56 9.21
CA PHE A 17 2.39 -1.50 9.09
C PHE A 17 2.83 -2.87 8.55
N THR A 18 3.68 -2.93 7.52
CA THR A 18 4.17 -4.21 6.99
C THR A 18 4.97 -4.99 8.02
N GLU A 19 5.78 -4.31 8.85
CA GLU A 19 6.51 -4.96 9.95
C GLU A 19 5.56 -5.47 11.03
N TYR A 20 4.52 -4.72 11.39
CA TYR A 20 3.48 -5.21 12.29
C TYR A 20 2.79 -6.48 11.75
N MET A 21 2.33 -6.48 10.49
CA MET A 21 1.69 -7.65 9.88
C MET A 21 2.64 -8.86 9.81
N LYS A 22 3.94 -8.62 9.57
CA LYS A 22 4.98 -9.66 9.59
C LYS A 22 5.13 -10.27 10.98
N ASN A 23 5.14 -9.45 12.03
CA ASN A 23 5.19 -9.92 13.42
C ASN A 23 3.97 -10.78 13.77
N CYS A 24 2.77 -10.43 13.30
CA CYS A 24 1.59 -11.28 13.45
C CYS A 24 1.78 -12.65 12.81
N CYS A 25 2.39 -12.71 11.62
CA CYS A 25 2.71 -13.98 10.95
C CYS A 25 3.75 -14.80 11.74
N CYS A 26 4.80 -14.15 12.26
CA CYS A 26 5.81 -14.78 13.10
C CYS A 26 5.20 -15.37 14.39
N ALA A 27 4.33 -14.63 15.07
CA ALA A 27 3.65 -15.12 16.27
C ALA A 27 2.87 -16.42 15.99
N ILE A 28 2.18 -16.51 14.84
CA ILE A 28 1.47 -17.74 14.45
C ILE A 28 2.46 -18.90 14.25
N LEU A 29 3.61 -18.65 13.60
CA LEU A 29 4.65 -19.67 13.41
C LEU A 29 5.27 -20.14 14.73
N GLU A 30 5.31 -19.26 15.74
CA GLU A 30 5.79 -19.54 17.09
C GLU A 30 4.75 -20.24 17.98
N GLY A 31 3.55 -20.50 17.44
CA GLY A 31 2.52 -21.30 18.10
C GLY A 31 1.30 -20.51 18.56
N ALA A 32 1.22 -19.20 18.29
CA ALA A 32 -0.01 -18.45 18.52
C ALA A 32 -1.14 -18.92 17.59
N ASP A 33 -2.37 -18.71 18.04
CA ASP A 33 -3.55 -18.85 17.20
C ASP A 33 -3.68 -17.65 16.25
N VAL A 34 -4.41 -17.83 15.15
CA VAL A 34 -4.71 -16.73 14.24
C VAL A 34 -5.75 -15.83 14.90
N ASP A 35 -5.37 -14.58 15.19
CA ASP A 35 -6.30 -13.54 15.62
C ASP A 35 -7.01 -12.95 14.40
N THR A 36 -8.21 -13.48 14.11
CA THR A 36 -8.96 -13.07 12.92
C THR A 36 -9.40 -11.61 12.96
N ALA A 37 -9.70 -11.07 14.14
CA ALA A 37 -10.06 -9.66 14.28
C ALA A 37 -8.87 -8.75 13.96
N GLN A 38 -7.69 -9.09 14.50
CA GLN A 38 -6.45 -8.36 14.22
C GLN A 38 -6.13 -8.34 12.71
N PHE A 39 -6.24 -9.47 12.01
CA PHE A 39 -6.00 -9.50 10.56
C PHE A 39 -7.07 -8.76 9.75
N MET A 40 -8.32 -8.72 10.21
CA MET A 40 -9.36 -7.91 9.56
C MET A 40 -9.08 -6.41 9.68
N GLU A 41 -8.54 -5.96 10.81
CA GLU A 41 -8.06 -4.57 10.95
C GLU A 41 -6.89 -4.27 10.02
N CYS A 42 -5.95 -5.21 9.88
CA CYS A 42 -4.85 -5.06 8.93
C CYS A 42 -5.36 -4.96 7.48
N ILE A 43 -6.38 -5.75 7.10
CA ILE A 43 -7.03 -5.66 5.79
C ILE A 43 -7.66 -4.27 5.59
N ASP A 44 -8.31 -3.71 6.61
CA ASP A 44 -8.91 -2.37 6.54
C ASP A 44 -7.83 -1.30 6.33
N PHE A 45 -6.71 -1.37 7.05
CA PHE A 45 -5.56 -0.48 6.83
C PHE A 45 -5.02 -0.60 5.41
N ALA A 46 -4.77 -1.83 4.93
CA ALA A 46 -4.24 -2.06 3.59
C ALA A 46 -5.15 -1.51 2.48
N ARG A 47 -6.46 -1.72 2.58
CA ARG A 47 -7.43 -1.23 1.58
C ARG A 47 -7.64 0.27 1.62
N SER A 48 -7.68 0.84 2.81
CA SER A 48 -8.11 2.23 2.98
C SER A 48 -6.94 3.20 2.99
N TYR A 49 -5.88 2.89 3.73
CA TYR A 49 -4.72 3.76 3.85
C TYR A 49 -3.69 3.49 2.74
N ALA A 50 -3.20 2.24 2.63
CA ALA A 50 -2.15 1.92 1.65
C ALA A 50 -2.68 1.97 0.20
N ASP A 51 -3.88 1.43 -0.06
CA ASP A 51 -4.41 1.39 -1.42
C ASP A 51 -5.21 2.66 -1.79
N LYS A 52 -6.43 2.82 -1.26
CA LYS A 52 -7.30 3.94 -1.69
C LYS A 52 -6.72 5.33 -1.45
N HIS A 53 -5.98 5.52 -0.36
CA HIS A 53 -5.45 6.83 0.00
C HIS A 53 -4.04 7.05 -0.56
N HIS A 54 -3.12 6.12 -0.38
CA HIS A 54 -1.75 6.26 -0.86
C HIS A 54 -1.62 5.92 -2.36
N HIS A 55 -1.85 4.66 -2.80
CA HIS A 55 -1.83 4.34 -4.23
C HIS A 55 -2.87 5.16 -5.03
N GLY A 56 -3.97 5.57 -4.41
CA GLY A 56 -4.94 6.47 -5.03
C GLY A 56 -4.32 7.77 -5.54
N LYS A 57 -3.44 8.40 -4.75
CA LYS A 57 -2.68 9.59 -5.19
C LYS A 57 -1.73 9.25 -6.33
N GLU A 58 -1.10 8.08 -6.29
CA GLU A 58 -0.20 7.68 -7.36
C GLU A 58 -0.93 7.41 -8.67
N GLU A 59 -1.93 6.53 -8.66
CA GLU A 59 -2.64 6.11 -9.86
C GLU A 59 -3.46 7.24 -10.49
N GLN A 60 -4.18 8.01 -9.66
CA GLN A 60 -5.12 9.02 -10.15
C GLN A 60 -4.44 10.36 -10.48
N ILE A 61 -3.27 10.62 -9.90
CA ILE A 61 -2.56 11.90 -10.04
C ILE A 61 -1.19 11.65 -10.68
N LEU A 62 -0.22 11.12 -9.93
CA LEU A 62 1.18 11.07 -10.39
C LEU A 62 1.35 10.25 -11.68
N PHE A 63 0.89 9.00 -11.69
CA PHE A 63 0.99 8.08 -12.81
C PHE A 63 0.12 8.50 -13.97
N ARG A 64 -1.06 9.09 -13.71
CA ARG A 64 -1.89 9.70 -14.75
C ARG A 64 -1.11 10.77 -15.51
N HIS A 65 -0.50 11.72 -14.80
CA HIS A 65 0.35 12.77 -15.39
C HIS A 65 1.55 12.19 -16.15
N MET A 66 2.25 11.21 -15.56
CA MET A 66 3.38 10.54 -16.24
C MET A 66 2.97 9.84 -17.54
N LEU A 67 1.71 9.40 -17.64
CA LEU A 67 1.17 8.65 -18.78
C LEU A 67 0.44 9.52 -19.82
N GLU A 68 0.42 10.86 -19.69
CA GLU A 68 -0.25 11.73 -20.68
C GLU A 68 0.50 11.76 -22.02
N ASN A 69 1.84 11.79 -22.00
CA ASN A 69 2.69 11.71 -23.21
C ASN A 69 3.91 10.80 -22.96
N PRO A 70 3.71 9.48 -22.78
CA PRO A 70 4.73 8.64 -22.19
C PRO A 70 5.76 8.20 -23.22
N GLY A 71 7.03 8.29 -22.85
CA GLY A 71 8.09 7.55 -23.53
C GLY A 71 7.99 6.04 -23.23
N SER A 72 8.68 5.22 -24.03
CA SER A 72 8.66 3.76 -23.87
C SER A 72 9.16 3.28 -22.50
N ALA A 73 10.05 4.04 -21.85
CA ALA A 73 10.51 3.77 -20.50
C ALA A 73 9.42 4.02 -19.45
N THR A 74 8.67 5.12 -19.57
CA THR A 74 7.55 5.45 -18.67
C THR A 74 6.47 4.38 -18.73
N GLU A 75 6.10 3.95 -19.94
CA GLU A 75 5.13 2.87 -20.15
C GLU A 75 5.53 1.58 -19.44
N LYS A 76 6.79 1.14 -19.61
CA LYS A 76 7.29 -0.08 -18.96
C LYS A 76 7.35 0.05 -17.44
N LEU A 77 7.76 1.19 -16.92
CA LEU A 77 7.90 1.43 -15.49
C LEU A 77 6.54 1.46 -14.80
N VAL A 78 5.61 2.26 -15.33
CA VAL A 78 4.32 2.52 -14.68
C VAL A 78 3.32 1.40 -14.99
N ARG A 79 3.02 1.12 -16.27
CA ARG A 79 1.97 0.17 -16.63
C ARG A 79 2.36 -1.28 -16.37
N ASN A 80 3.59 -1.65 -16.73
CA ASN A 80 4.04 -3.04 -16.62
C ASN A 80 4.78 -3.32 -15.29
N GLY A 81 5.02 -2.28 -14.50
CA GLY A 81 5.67 -2.36 -13.20
C GLY A 81 4.70 -1.99 -12.09
N MET A 82 4.64 -0.71 -11.73
CA MET A 82 3.96 -0.22 -10.52
C MET A 82 2.49 -0.62 -10.48
N LEU A 83 1.71 -0.37 -11.55
CA LEU A 83 0.28 -0.71 -11.58
C LEU A 83 0.02 -2.22 -11.48
N VAL A 84 0.90 -3.05 -12.05
CA VAL A 84 0.79 -4.51 -11.93
C VAL A 84 1.08 -4.96 -10.49
N GLU A 85 2.05 -4.33 -9.83
CA GLU A 85 2.34 -4.61 -8.42
C GLU A 85 1.21 -4.15 -7.48
N HIS A 86 0.53 -3.03 -7.77
CA HIS A 86 -0.67 -2.63 -7.03
C HIS A 86 -1.78 -3.69 -7.15
N GLU A 87 -2.03 -4.20 -8.35
CA GLU A 87 -2.99 -5.29 -8.57
C GLU A 87 -2.61 -6.57 -7.82
N PHE A 88 -1.32 -6.93 -7.77
CA PHE A 88 -0.86 -8.04 -6.93
C PHE A 88 -1.08 -7.78 -5.43
N GLY A 89 -0.88 -6.54 -4.97
CA GLY A 89 -1.21 -6.13 -3.60
C GLY A 89 -2.68 -6.36 -3.28
N ARG A 90 -3.58 -5.89 -4.16
CA ARG A 90 -5.04 -6.08 -4.05
C ARG A 90 -5.44 -7.56 -4.07
N PHE A 91 -4.79 -8.36 -4.91
CA PHE A 91 -4.96 -9.80 -4.95
C PHE A 91 -4.63 -10.45 -3.60
N HIS A 92 -3.45 -10.17 -3.04
CA HIS A 92 -3.05 -10.77 -1.76
C HIS A 92 -3.98 -10.36 -0.61
N ILE A 93 -4.42 -9.11 -0.53
CA ILE A 93 -5.38 -8.67 0.50
C ILE A 93 -6.74 -9.35 0.35
N THR A 94 -7.21 -9.56 -0.88
CA THR A 94 -8.47 -10.27 -1.14
C THR A 94 -8.36 -11.74 -0.71
N GLU A 95 -7.27 -12.40 -1.07
CA GLU A 95 -7.05 -13.79 -0.71
C GLU A 95 -6.76 -13.99 0.78
N LEU A 96 -6.15 -13.01 1.45
CA LEU A 96 -6.02 -12.99 2.91
C LEU A 96 -7.40 -12.99 3.58
N GLU A 97 -8.32 -12.15 3.13
CA GLU A 97 -9.70 -12.13 3.64
C GLU A 97 -10.40 -13.49 3.41
N ASN A 98 -10.24 -14.08 2.23
CA ASN A 98 -10.79 -15.39 1.91
C ASN A 98 -10.20 -16.49 2.81
N ALA A 99 -8.88 -16.47 3.05
CA ALA A 99 -8.21 -17.40 3.95
C ALA A 99 -8.68 -17.25 5.41
N LEU A 100 -8.93 -16.03 5.87
CA LEU A 100 -9.49 -15.78 7.21
C LEU A 100 -10.90 -16.35 7.35
N LYS A 101 -11.76 -16.19 6.33
CA LYS A 101 -13.10 -16.79 6.30
C LYS A 101 -13.02 -18.32 6.43
N LEU A 102 -12.17 -18.95 5.62
CA LEU A 102 -11.96 -20.40 5.66
C LEU A 102 -11.39 -20.88 6.99
N TYR A 103 -10.45 -20.16 7.58
CA TYR A 103 -9.90 -20.48 8.90
C TYR A 103 -10.94 -20.35 10.01
N THR A 104 -11.79 -19.30 9.95
CA THR A 104 -12.86 -19.09 10.92
C THR A 104 -13.90 -20.21 10.88
N GLU A 105 -14.27 -20.68 9.68
CA GLU A 105 -15.20 -21.80 9.52
C GLU A 105 -14.56 -23.14 9.91
N TYR A 106 -13.30 -23.36 9.54
CA TYR A 106 -12.58 -24.60 9.81
C TYR A 106 -11.12 -24.33 10.22
N PRO A 107 -10.85 -24.21 11.54
CA PRO A 107 -9.52 -23.87 12.05
C PRO A 107 -8.60 -25.10 11.96
N CYS A 108 -7.87 -25.20 10.85
CA CYS A 108 -6.87 -26.24 10.62
C CYS A 108 -5.56 -25.68 10.07
N THR A 109 -4.49 -26.47 10.14
CA THR A 109 -3.14 -26.09 9.66
C THR A 109 -3.14 -25.62 8.22
N LYS A 110 -3.96 -26.23 7.34
CA LYS A 110 -4.06 -25.83 5.93
C LYS A 110 -4.64 -24.42 5.77
N ASN A 111 -5.70 -24.10 6.51
CA ASN A 111 -6.31 -22.77 6.43
C ASN A 111 -5.44 -21.71 7.13
N LYS A 112 -4.77 -22.07 8.23
CA LYS A 112 -3.74 -21.24 8.89
C LYS A 112 -2.60 -20.88 7.92
N LEU A 113 -2.14 -21.86 7.13
CA LEU A 113 -1.12 -21.64 6.10
C LEU A 113 -1.59 -20.61 5.05
N GLY A 114 -2.86 -20.64 4.65
CA GLY A 114 -3.43 -19.65 3.72
C GLY A 114 -3.32 -18.21 4.25
N VAL A 115 -3.66 -18.01 5.52
CA VAL A 115 -3.55 -16.69 6.18
C VAL A 115 -2.10 -16.19 6.15
N ILE A 116 -1.15 -17.02 6.60
CA ILE A 116 0.29 -16.67 6.60
C ILE A 116 0.78 -16.38 5.17
N THR A 117 0.38 -17.19 4.20
CA THR A 117 0.85 -17.07 2.81
C THR A 117 0.51 -15.72 2.22
N HIS A 118 -0.76 -15.30 2.32
CA HIS A 118 -1.19 -14.05 1.69
C HIS A 118 -0.76 -12.81 2.48
N ALA A 119 -0.74 -12.88 3.81
CA ALA A 119 -0.21 -11.79 4.64
C ALA A 119 1.29 -11.56 4.39
N ALA A 120 2.11 -12.62 4.45
CA ALA A 120 3.55 -12.51 4.24
C ALA A 120 3.91 -12.11 2.80
N ALA A 121 3.16 -12.59 1.81
CA ALA A 121 3.37 -12.21 0.41
C ALA A 121 3.03 -10.73 0.15
N TYR A 122 1.95 -10.21 0.75
CA TYR A 122 1.63 -8.79 0.69
C TYR A 122 2.74 -7.93 1.32
N VAL A 123 3.24 -8.32 2.49
CA VAL A 123 4.36 -7.65 3.17
C VAL A 123 5.61 -7.60 2.30
N ASP A 124 6.07 -8.74 1.79
CA ASP A 124 7.29 -8.80 0.96
C ASP A 124 7.13 -7.98 -0.34
N LEU A 125 5.95 -8.06 -0.96
CA LEU A 125 5.63 -7.29 -2.16
C LEU A 125 5.73 -5.80 -1.87
N LEU A 126 5.03 -5.29 -0.85
CA LEU A 126 5.00 -3.85 -0.56
C LEU A 126 6.37 -3.30 -0.17
N GLN A 127 7.15 -4.02 0.63
CA GLN A 127 8.49 -3.56 1.01
C GLN A 127 9.41 -3.37 -0.21
N ARG A 128 9.39 -4.32 -1.15
CA ARG A 128 10.16 -4.20 -2.40
C ARG A 128 9.58 -3.18 -3.36
N HIS A 129 8.25 -3.04 -3.38
CA HIS A 129 7.54 -2.08 -4.21
C HIS A 129 7.89 -0.63 -3.80
N ILE A 130 7.74 -0.30 -2.52
CA ILE A 130 8.12 1.00 -1.94
C ILE A 130 9.59 1.35 -2.25
N GLN A 131 10.50 0.38 -2.13
CA GLN A 131 11.90 0.59 -2.49
C GLN A 131 12.09 0.97 -3.97
N LYS A 132 11.32 0.37 -4.88
CA LYS A 132 11.36 0.73 -6.31
C LYS A 132 10.77 2.11 -6.53
N GLU A 133 9.71 2.46 -5.82
CA GLU A 133 9.06 3.76 -5.98
C GLU A 133 9.97 4.89 -5.53
N ASP A 134 10.46 4.83 -4.30
CA ASP A 134 11.32 5.85 -3.71
C ASP A 134 12.59 6.08 -4.55
N ASN A 135 13.26 4.98 -4.92
CA ASN A 135 14.60 5.06 -5.52
C ASN A 135 14.59 5.13 -7.05
N VAL A 136 13.52 4.65 -7.70
CA VAL A 136 13.44 4.57 -9.17
C VAL A 136 12.28 5.37 -9.70
N CYS A 137 11.04 5.07 -9.29
CA CYS A 137 9.83 5.67 -9.87
C CYS A 137 9.78 7.18 -9.63
N TYR A 138 9.85 7.63 -8.38
CA TYR A 138 9.74 9.03 -8.01
C TYR A 138 10.93 9.83 -8.50
N THR A 139 12.14 9.25 -8.43
CA THR A 139 13.34 9.87 -8.99
C THR A 139 13.23 10.07 -10.51
N TYR A 140 12.65 9.11 -11.22
CA TYR A 140 12.39 9.22 -12.65
C TYR A 140 11.31 10.29 -12.94
N ALA A 141 10.19 10.27 -12.21
CA ALA A 141 9.12 11.24 -12.34
C ALA A 141 9.63 12.68 -12.14
N GLN A 142 10.44 12.93 -11.10
CA GLN A 142 11.02 14.25 -10.85
C GLN A 142 11.92 14.77 -11.97
N ARG A 143 12.61 13.89 -12.70
CA ARG A 143 13.47 14.29 -13.82
C ARG A 143 12.66 14.52 -15.10
N MET A 144 11.66 13.69 -15.34
CA MET A 144 10.87 13.70 -16.57
C MET A 144 9.81 14.81 -16.59
N LEU A 145 9.18 15.09 -15.45
CA LEU A 145 8.09 16.07 -15.36
C LEU A 145 8.61 17.51 -15.37
N SER A 146 7.97 18.36 -16.15
CA SER A 146 8.16 19.80 -16.18
C SER A 146 7.69 20.45 -14.87
N ASN A 147 8.11 21.70 -14.63
CA ASN A 147 7.65 22.45 -13.45
C ASN A 147 6.14 22.72 -13.49
N ALA A 148 5.54 22.84 -14.67
CA ALA A 148 4.10 23.04 -14.81
C ALA A 148 3.33 21.78 -14.36
N GLU A 149 3.72 20.59 -14.82
CA GLU A 149 3.12 19.32 -14.41
C GLU A 149 3.32 19.08 -12.91
N LYS A 150 4.53 19.34 -12.37
CA LYS A 150 4.80 19.23 -10.93
C LYS A 150 3.88 20.11 -10.09
N ASN A 151 3.64 21.35 -10.52
CA ASN A 151 2.73 22.26 -9.82
C ASN A 151 1.27 21.79 -9.89
N GLN A 152 0.84 21.19 -11.01
CA GLN A 152 -0.49 20.61 -11.15
C GLN A 152 -0.66 19.39 -10.24
N ILE A 153 0.31 18.47 -10.24
CA ILE A 153 0.34 17.31 -9.35
C ILE A 153 0.28 17.74 -7.88
N ASP A 154 1.07 18.75 -7.50
CA ASP A 154 1.07 19.28 -6.12
C ASP A 154 -0.29 19.88 -5.73
N ALA A 155 -0.99 20.54 -6.66
CA ALA A 155 -2.32 21.11 -6.41
C ALA A 155 -3.39 20.01 -6.28
N GLU A 156 -3.39 19.03 -7.19
CA GLU A 156 -4.31 17.88 -7.15
C GLU A 156 -4.09 17.03 -5.89
N THR A 157 -2.82 16.82 -5.51
CA THR A 157 -2.47 16.06 -4.30
C THR A 157 -3.00 16.74 -3.06
N LYS A 158 -2.88 18.07 -2.96
CA LYS A 158 -3.44 18.82 -1.82
C LYS A 158 -4.96 18.72 -1.75
N ALA A 159 -5.65 18.82 -2.88
CA ALA A 159 -7.11 18.66 -2.91
C ALA A 159 -7.54 17.24 -2.49
N PHE A 160 -6.80 16.22 -2.93
CA PHE A 160 -7.02 14.83 -2.51
C PHE A 160 -6.83 14.65 -1.00
N GLU A 161 -5.77 15.24 -0.44
CA GLU A 161 -5.51 15.19 1.00
C GLU A 161 -6.54 15.95 1.82
N GLU A 162 -6.97 17.13 1.38
CA GLU A 162 -8.03 17.89 2.06
C GLU A 162 -9.33 17.08 2.17
N GLU A 163 -9.70 16.34 1.12
CA GLU A 163 -10.85 15.43 1.16
C GLU A 163 -10.60 14.25 2.12
N ALA A 164 -9.42 13.64 2.07
CA ALA A 164 -9.08 12.52 2.95
C ALA A 164 -9.05 12.93 4.44
N GLU A 165 -8.56 14.12 4.74
CA GLU A 165 -8.53 14.73 6.07
C GLU A 165 -9.95 15.02 6.58
N GLN A 166 -10.83 15.59 5.75
CA GLN A 166 -12.24 15.81 6.10
C GLN A 166 -12.97 14.51 6.43
N ASN A 167 -12.61 13.42 5.75
CA ASN A 167 -13.11 12.07 6.01
C ASN A 167 -12.38 11.35 7.16
N GLY A 168 -11.38 11.98 7.78
CA GLY A 168 -10.63 11.44 8.92
C GLY A 168 -9.74 10.25 8.59
N ILE A 169 -9.40 10.03 7.31
CA ILE A 169 -8.66 8.84 6.87
C ILE A 169 -7.25 8.79 7.49
N PRO A 170 -6.37 9.81 7.34
CA PRO A 170 -5.04 9.75 7.92
C PRO A 170 -5.09 9.59 9.45
N GLN A 171 -5.92 10.38 10.13
CA GLN A 171 -6.02 10.36 11.58
C GLN A 171 -6.45 8.99 12.12
N LYS A 172 -7.44 8.34 11.51
CA LYS A 172 -7.90 7.00 11.91
C LYS A 172 -6.78 5.98 11.86
N TYR A 173 -6.08 5.89 10.71
CA TYR A 173 -5.13 4.82 10.47
C TYR A 173 -3.78 5.05 11.14
N LEU A 174 -3.34 6.31 11.28
CA LEU A 174 -2.14 6.63 12.06
C LEU A 174 -2.35 6.34 13.55
N ALA A 175 -3.50 6.71 14.12
CA ALA A 175 -3.81 6.37 15.51
C ALA A 175 -3.90 4.84 15.73
N TRP A 176 -4.45 4.11 14.75
CA TRP A 176 -4.47 2.64 14.79
C TRP A 176 -3.04 2.05 14.76
N LEU A 177 -2.16 2.60 13.93
CA LEU A 177 -0.78 2.13 13.80
C LEU A 177 0.05 2.47 15.04
N ASP A 178 -0.07 3.69 15.56
CA ASP A 178 0.66 4.15 16.75
C ASP A 178 0.33 3.33 18.00
N ALA A 179 -0.90 2.82 18.12
CA ALA A 179 -1.31 1.95 19.22
C ALA A 179 -0.65 0.56 19.18
N ARG A 180 0.13 0.24 18.14
CA ARG A 180 0.76 -1.07 17.88
C ARG A 180 2.29 -0.98 17.76
N ASN A 181 2.86 0.21 17.91
CA ASN A 181 4.31 0.46 17.94
C ASN A 181 4.89 0.29 19.35
#